data_AF-A0A0A1DH97-F1
#
_entry.id   AF-A0A0A1DH97-F1
#
_cell.length_a   1.000
_cell.length_b   1.000
_cell.length_c   1.000
_cell.angle_alpha   90.00
_cell.angle_beta   90.00
_cell.angle_gamma   90.00
#
_symmetry.space_group_name_H-M   'P 1'
#
loop_
_entity.id
_entity.type
_entity.pdbx_description
1 polymer ?
#
loop_
_entity_poly.entity_id
_entity_poly.type
_entity_poly.pdbx_seq_one_letter_code
_entity_poly.pdbx_strand_id
1 'polypeptide(L)'
;MGEAPPGAVAELVAVMRRLRAECPWKQEQTHRSLVRYLLEETYETVDAIDAGETSGDWSHLAEELGDVLLQVVFHAAIAEERGEFDLDDVARGITAKMRRRNPHVFGDVDGAGLDAAEVDALWQRMKAAEKPSGAAAGAASPLPSGLPALLYADKALARRERAGLPVPDTGTGLGERLLALVAEARAAGVDPEEALRDVVRGLEAG
;
A
#
# COMPACT_ATOMS: atom_id res chain seq x y z
N MET A 1 -28.17 9.01 -30.32
CA MET A 1 -27.67 9.52 -29.02
C MET A 1 -26.33 8.86 -28.83
N GLY A 2 -25.24 9.56 -29.16
CA GLY A 2 -23.90 8.97 -29.10
C GLY A 2 -23.53 8.71 -27.64
N GLU A 3 -23.12 7.49 -27.34
CA GLU A 3 -22.58 7.13 -26.04
C GLU A 3 -21.35 8.01 -25.78
N ALA A 4 -21.24 8.56 -24.57
CA ALA A 4 -20.08 9.35 -24.20
C ALA A 4 -18.81 8.47 -24.38
N PRO A 5 -17.69 9.03 -24.84
CA PRO A 5 -16.46 8.25 -24.95
C PRO A 5 -16.14 7.64 -23.58
N PRO A 6 -15.61 6.40 -23.56
CA PRO A 6 -15.23 5.74 -22.32
C PRO A 6 -14.27 6.65 -21.53
N GLY A 7 -14.40 6.66 -20.20
CA GLY A 7 -13.46 7.38 -19.35
C GLY A 7 -12.04 6.83 -19.54
N ALA A 8 -11.02 7.66 -19.29
CA ALA A 8 -9.61 7.33 -19.55
C ALA A 8 -9.15 5.99 -18.94
N VAL A 9 -9.68 5.62 -17.76
CA VAL A 9 -9.37 4.32 -17.14
C VAL A 9 -9.98 3.15 -17.92
N ALA A 10 -11.20 3.29 -18.43
CA ALA A 10 -11.83 2.26 -19.26
C ALA A 10 -11.11 2.11 -20.60
N GLU A 11 -10.59 3.21 -21.15
CA GLU A 11 -9.71 3.18 -22.32
C GLU A 11 -8.41 2.43 -22.03
N LEU A 12 -7.76 2.69 -20.89
CA LEU A 12 -6.55 1.96 -20.47
C LEU A 12 -6.81 0.44 -20.34
N VAL A 13 -7.95 0.03 -19.77
CA VAL A 13 -8.33 -1.39 -19.71
C VAL A 13 -8.48 -1.97 -21.10
N ALA A 14 -9.15 -1.27 -22.02
CA ALA A 14 -9.32 -1.72 -23.41
C ALA A 14 -7.96 -1.85 -24.13
N VAL A 15 -7.04 -0.89 -23.92
CA VAL A 15 -5.67 -0.94 -24.43
C VAL A 15 -4.94 -2.16 -23.88
N MET A 16 -4.99 -2.40 -22.57
CA MET A 16 -4.33 -3.56 -21.97
C MET A 16 -4.88 -4.88 -22.48
N ARG A 17 -6.21 -5.03 -22.60
CA ARG A 17 -6.84 -6.22 -23.19
C ARG A 17 -6.34 -6.47 -24.60
N ARG A 18 -6.22 -5.41 -25.41
CA ARG A 18 -5.67 -5.50 -26.76
C ARG A 18 -4.19 -5.87 -26.77
N LEU A 19 -3.39 -5.29 -25.90
CA LEU A 19 -1.97 -5.64 -25.75
C LEU A 19 -1.78 -7.10 -25.32
N ARG A 20 -2.60 -7.59 -24.38
CA ARG A 20 -2.64 -8.99 -23.98
C ARG A 20 -3.10 -9.91 -25.13
N ALA A 21 -3.93 -9.43 -26.05
CA ALA A 21 -4.37 -10.21 -27.21
C ALA A 21 -3.38 -10.22 -28.38
N GLU A 22 -2.63 -9.13 -28.59
CA GLU A 22 -1.85 -8.89 -29.83
C GLU A 22 -0.33 -8.84 -29.61
N CYS A 23 0.17 -8.64 -28.38
CA CYS A 23 1.60 -8.52 -28.10
C CYS A 23 2.18 -9.77 -27.41
N PRO A 24 3.11 -10.52 -28.05
CA PRO A 24 3.66 -11.76 -27.49
C PRO A 24 4.30 -11.59 -26.12
N TRP A 25 5.07 -10.53 -25.91
CA TRP A 25 5.68 -10.26 -24.60
C TRP A 25 4.63 -10.04 -23.52
N LYS A 26 3.53 -9.34 -23.85
CA LYS A 26 2.46 -9.08 -22.88
C LYS A 26 1.70 -10.37 -22.59
N GLN A 27 1.42 -11.21 -23.59
CA GLN A 27 0.78 -12.53 -23.43
C GLN A 27 1.52 -13.44 -22.45
N GLU A 28 2.85 -13.50 -22.57
CA GLU A 28 3.69 -14.37 -21.75
C GLU A 28 3.77 -13.95 -20.28
N GLN A 29 3.35 -12.72 -19.93
CA GLN A 29 3.40 -12.26 -18.56
C GLN A 29 2.42 -13.01 -17.65
N THR A 30 2.88 -13.24 -16.43
CA THR A 30 2.12 -13.84 -15.32
C THR A 30 2.18 -12.90 -14.12
N HIS A 31 1.30 -13.07 -13.14
CA HIS A 31 1.42 -12.32 -11.88
C HIS A 31 2.81 -12.42 -11.26
N ARG A 32 3.47 -13.58 -11.39
CA ARG A 32 4.79 -13.81 -10.80
C ARG A 32 5.90 -13.09 -11.55
N SER A 33 5.87 -13.06 -12.89
CA SER A 33 6.87 -12.35 -13.68
C SER A 33 6.76 -10.83 -13.51
N LEU A 34 5.56 -10.32 -13.23
CA LEU A 34 5.29 -8.89 -13.03
C LEU A 34 5.70 -8.34 -11.66
N VAL A 35 5.98 -9.19 -10.66
CA VAL A 35 6.35 -8.73 -9.31
C VAL A 35 7.57 -7.82 -9.32
N ARG A 36 8.55 -8.07 -10.21
CA ARG A 36 9.76 -7.24 -10.30
C ARG A 36 9.39 -5.81 -10.71
N TYR A 37 8.63 -5.66 -11.79
CA TYR A 37 8.19 -4.36 -12.29
C TYR A 37 7.32 -3.64 -11.26
N LEU A 38 6.36 -4.31 -10.62
CA LEU A 38 5.57 -3.68 -9.56
C LEU A 38 6.42 -3.13 -8.41
N LEU A 39 7.50 -3.83 -8.04
CA LEU A 39 8.43 -3.33 -7.03
C LEU A 39 9.23 -2.14 -7.55
N GLU A 40 9.76 -2.21 -8.77
CA GLU A 40 10.45 -1.11 -9.46
C GLU A 40 9.57 0.15 -9.46
N GLU A 41 8.34 0.09 -10.01
CA GLU A 41 7.43 1.26 -10.06
C GLU A 41 7.06 1.77 -8.66
N THR A 42 6.98 0.88 -7.66
CA THR A 42 6.70 1.30 -6.28
C THR A 42 7.84 2.15 -5.72
N TYR A 43 9.09 1.78 -5.99
CA TYR A 43 10.25 2.55 -5.52
C TYR A 43 10.45 3.82 -6.35
N GLU A 44 10.23 3.78 -7.66
CA GLU A 44 10.26 4.97 -8.51
C GLU A 44 9.18 5.99 -8.10
N THR A 45 7.97 5.51 -7.75
CA THR A 45 6.93 6.36 -7.14
C THR A 45 7.41 7.01 -5.83
N VAL A 46 8.11 6.27 -4.97
CA VAL A 46 8.63 6.86 -3.72
C VAL A 46 9.66 7.93 -4.04
N ASP A 47 10.63 7.65 -4.91
CA ASP A 47 11.63 8.63 -5.30
C ASP A 47 11.00 9.88 -5.94
N ALA A 48 9.93 9.73 -6.72
CA ALA A 48 9.18 10.83 -7.30
C ALA A 48 8.41 11.68 -6.26
N ILE A 49 7.90 11.07 -5.18
CA ILE A 49 7.31 11.81 -4.04
C ILE A 49 8.39 12.69 -3.41
N ASP A 50 9.56 12.11 -3.11
CA ASP A 50 10.61 12.80 -2.38
C ASP A 50 11.27 13.91 -3.21
N ALA A 51 11.45 13.66 -4.50
CA ALA A 51 11.87 14.67 -5.46
C ALA A 51 10.84 15.81 -5.55
N GLY A 52 9.55 15.49 -5.53
CA GLY A 52 8.45 16.46 -5.54
C GLY A 52 8.41 17.32 -4.28
N GLU A 53 8.60 16.76 -3.09
CA GLU A 53 8.67 17.51 -1.82
C GLU A 53 9.84 18.50 -1.83
N THR A 54 10.98 18.12 -2.42
CA THR A 54 12.17 18.97 -2.49
C THR A 54 12.08 20.04 -3.58
N SER A 55 11.58 19.67 -4.78
CA SER A 55 11.60 20.52 -5.97
C SER A 55 10.31 21.31 -6.19
N GLY A 56 9.19 20.84 -5.65
CA GLY A 56 7.84 21.31 -5.95
C GLY A 56 7.29 20.87 -7.31
N ASP A 57 8.03 20.08 -8.09
CA ASP A 57 7.59 19.50 -9.37
C ASP A 57 6.99 18.10 -9.18
N TRP A 58 5.71 17.96 -9.50
CA TRP A 58 4.94 16.73 -9.31
C TRP A 58 4.66 15.98 -10.61
N SER A 59 5.25 16.42 -11.73
CA SER A 59 5.03 15.79 -13.04
C SER A 59 5.49 14.35 -13.06
N HIS A 60 6.66 14.06 -12.49
CA HIS A 60 7.20 12.71 -12.36
C HIS A 60 6.29 11.83 -11.49
N LEU A 61 5.76 12.36 -10.37
CA LEU A 61 4.83 11.60 -9.53
C LEU A 61 3.59 11.15 -10.31
N ALA A 62 3.05 11.99 -11.20
CA ALA A 62 1.91 11.62 -12.01
C ALA A 62 2.23 10.51 -13.03
N GLU A 63 3.46 10.48 -13.57
CA GLU A 63 3.97 9.42 -14.45
C GLU A 63 4.08 8.09 -13.70
N GLU A 64 4.77 8.07 -12.57
CA GLU A 64 4.99 6.86 -11.76
C GLU A 64 3.69 6.27 -11.20
N LEU A 65 2.75 7.12 -10.77
CA LEU A 65 1.40 6.67 -10.39
C LEU A 65 0.65 6.03 -11.57
N GLY A 66 0.92 6.49 -12.79
CA GLY A 66 0.45 5.88 -14.03
C GLY A 66 1.00 4.48 -14.23
N ASP A 67 2.29 4.26 -13.96
CA ASP A 67 2.94 2.96 -14.09
C ASP A 67 2.53 1.98 -12.98
N VAL A 68 2.33 2.45 -11.75
CA VAL A 68 1.69 1.63 -10.70
C VAL A 68 0.25 1.25 -11.10
N LEU A 69 -0.52 2.19 -11.66
CA LEU A 69 -1.87 1.90 -12.18
C LEU A 69 -1.82 0.88 -13.33
N LEU A 70 -0.84 1.00 -14.24
CA LEU A 70 -0.61 0.05 -15.32
C LEU A 70 -0.40 -1.36 -14.77
N GLN A 71 0.41 -1.53 -13.72
CA GLN A 71 0.60 -2.83 -13.07
C GLN A 71 -0.73 -3.39 -12.53
N VAL A 72 -1.55 -2.57 -11.86
CA VAL A 72 -2.87 -3.00 -11.37
C VAL A 72 -3.77 -3.48 -12.51
N VAL A 73 -3.83 -2.74 -13.62
CA VAL A 73 -4.61 -3.10 -14.80
C VAL A 73 -4.07 -4.37 -15.46
N PHE A 74 -2.75 -4.56 -15.51
CA PHE A 74 -2.12 -5.76 -16.06
C PHE A 74 -2.50 -7.00 -15.24
N HIS A 75 -2.39 -6.92 -13.91
CA HIS A 75 -2.80 -8.01 -13.02
C HIS A 75 -4.31 -8.31 -13.17
N ALA A 76 -5.16 -7.29 -13.28
CA ALA A 76 -6.58 -7.48 -13.51
C ALA A 76 -6.87 -8.17 -14.85
N ALA A 77 -6.18 -7.80 -15.93
CA ALA A 77 -6.34 -8.45 -17.24
C ALA A 77 -5.93 -9.94 -17.21
N ILE A 78 -4.84 -10.29 -16.52
CA ILE A 78 -4.41 -11.69 -16.35
C ILE A 78 -5.47 -12.50 -15.58
N ALA A 79 -6.08 -11.92 -14.55
CA ALA A 79 -7.12 -12.57 -13.76
C ALA A 79 -8.43 -12.71 -14.55
N GLU A 80 -8.77 -11.70 -15.35
CA GLU A 80 -9.96 -11.70 -16.21
C GLU A 80 -9.89 -12.83 -17.25
N GLU A 81 -8.74 -13.02 -17.90
CA GLU A 81 -8.51 -14.12 -18.85
C GLU A 81 -8.71 -15.52 -18.23
N ARG A 82 -8.58 -15.62 -16.90
CA ARG A 82 -8.77 -16.85 -16.12
C ARG A 82 -10.19 -16.97 -15.55
N GLY A 83 -11.05 -15.98 -15.76
CA GLY A 83 -12.38 -15.91 -15.18
C GLY A 83 -12.39 -15.73 -13.66
N GLU A 84 -11.34 -15.12 -13.09
CA GLU A 84 -11.18 -14.95 -11.63
C GLU A 84 -11.78 -13.63 -11.13
N PHE A 85 -11.28 -12.49 -11.63
CA PHE A 85 -11.77 -11.14 -11.34
C PHE A 85 -11.30 -10.15 -12.41
N ASP A 86 -11.96 -8.99 -12.52
CA ASP A 86 -11.56 -7.89 -13.40
C ASP A 86 -11.18 -6.60 -12.62
N LEU A 87 -10.88 -5.50 -13.34
CA LEU A 87 -10.54 -4.23 -12.70
C LEU A 87 -11.73 -3.66 -11.91
N ASP A 88 -12.96 -3.86 -12.37
CA ASP A 88 -14.13 -3.36 -11.68
C ASP A 88 -14.37 -4.12 -10.38
N ASP A 89 -14.07 -5.41 -10.30
CA ASP A 89 -14.07 -6.18 -9.06
C ASP A 89 -13.06 -5.63 -8.05
N VAL A 90 -11.84 -5.29 -8.50
CA VAL A 90 -10.82 -4.64 -7.68
C VAL A 90 -11.34 -3.30 -7.15
N ALA A 91 -11.89 -2.47 -8.03
CA ALA A 91 -12.44 -1.15 -7.70
C ALA A 91 -13.63 -1.27 -6.72
N ARG A 92 -14.61 -2.13 -7.01
CA ARG A 92 -15.75 -2.41 -6.12
C ARG A 92 -15.28 -2.87 -4.75
N GLY A 93 -14.31 -3.79 -4.70
CA GLY A 93 -13.75 -4.33 -3.48
C GLY A 93 -13.11 -3.26 -2.60
N ILE A 94 -12.28 -2.38 -3.17
CA ILE A 94 -11.67 -1.28 -2.41
C ILE A 94 -12.70 -0.20 -2.05
N THR A 95 -13.61 0.18 -2.95
CA THR A 95 -14.67 1.17 -2.67
C THR A 95 -15.56 0.72 -1.50
N ALA A 96 -16.05 -0.53 -1.52
CA ALA A 96 -16.87 -1.06 -0.44
C ALA A 96 -16.10 -1.06 0.90
N LYS A 97 -14.81 -1.41 0.88
CA LYS A 97 -13.93 -1.37 2.05
C LYS A 97 -13.75 0.04 2.59
N MET A 98 -13.50 1.03 1.73
CA MET A 98 -13.36 2.43 2.14
C MET A 98 -14.66 2.96 2.74
N ARG A 99 -15.82 2.65 2.16
CA ARG A 99 -17.12 3.07 2.72
C ARG A 99 -17.36 2.49 4.12
N ARG A 100 -17.10 1.19 4.31
CA ARG A 100 -17.30 0.53 5.62
C ARG A 100 -16.34 1.03 6.70
N ARG A 101 -15.09 1.35 6.35
CA ARG A 101 -14.06 1.78 7.32
C ARG A 101 -14.09 3.27 7.64
N ASN A 102 -14.81 4.07 6.85
CA ASN A 102 -15.03 5.49 7.11
C ASN A 102 -16.52 5.78 7.40
N PRO A 103 -17.12 5.19 8.44
CA PRO A 103 -18.53 5.45 8.74
C PRO A 103 -18.77 6.90 9.19
N HIS A 104 -17.72 7.61 9.62
CA HIS A 104 -17.74 9.03 9.94
C HIS A 104 -17.89 9.95 8.71
N VAL A 105 -17.64 9.42 7.50
CA VAL A 105 -17.84 10.14 6.23
C VAL A 105 -19.05 9.59 5.45
N PHE A 106 -19.23 8.28 5.42
CA PHE A 106 -20.20 7.61 4.53
C PHE A 106 -21.34 6.88 5.26
N GLY A 107 -21.38 6.92 6.59
CA GLY A 107 -22.37 6.21 7.40
C GLY A 107 -22.98 7.11 8.47
N ASP A 108 -23.44 6.48 9.55
CA ASP A 108 -24.24 7.13 10.60
C ASP A 108 -23.42 7.53 11.83
N VAL A 109 -22.09 7.38 11.81
CA VAL A 109 -21.23 7.86 12.90
C VAL A 109 -21.05 9.36 12.71
N ASP A 110 -21.39 10.16 13.72
CA ASP A 110 -21.09 11.58 13.68
C ASP A 110 -19.57 11.78 13.68
N GLY A 111 -19.04 12.27 12.56
CA GLY A 111 -17.64 12.59 12.40
C GLY A 111 -17.29 14.03 12.82
N ALA A 112 -18.30 14.85 13.16
CA ALA A 112 -18.07 16.24 13.52
C ALA A 112 -17.26 16.34 14.82
N GLY A 113 -16.05 16.89 14.71
CA GLY A 113 -15.17 17.12 15.85
C GLY A 113 -14.19 15.99 16.15
N LEU A 114 -14.16 14.90 15.36
CA LEU A 114 -13.10 13.91 15.48
C LEU A 114 -11.77 14.50 14.99
N ASP A 115 -10.71 14.32 15.78
CA ASP A 115 -9.36 14.61 15.33
C ASP A 115 -8.75 13.45 14.53
N ALA A 116 -7.55 13.66 13.97
CA ALA A 116 -6.88 12.66 13.15
C ALA A 116 -6.56 11.36 13.91
N ALA A 117 -6.24 11.45 15.20
CA ALA A 117 -5.93 10.29 16.03
C ALA A 117 -7.19 9.49 16.34
N GLU A 118 -8.31 10.17 16.60
CA GLU A 118 -9.62 9.54 16.80
C GLU A 118 -10.14 8.87 15.52
N VAL A 119 -9.91 9.48 14.35
CA VAL A 119 -10.22 8.90 13.04
C VAL A 119 -9.38 7.65 12.78
N ASP A 120 -8.06 7.66 13.04
CA ASP A 120 -7.25 6.44 12.89
C ASP A 120 -7.69 5.36 13.88
N ALA A 121 -7.95 5.71 15.14
CA ALA A 121 -8.45 4.75 16.13
C ALA A 121 -9.77 4.11 15.67
N LEU A 122 -10.70 4.89 15.12
CA LEU A 122 -11.93 4.39 14.52
C LEU A 122 -11.66 3.45 13.33
N TRP A 123 -10.75 3.82 12.44
CA TRP A 123 -10.34 3.00 11.31
C TRP A 123 -9.76 1.65 11.74
N GLN A 124 -8.86 1.64 12.74
CA GLN A 124 -8.29 0.40 13.27
C GLN A 124 -9.37 -0.48 13.91
N ARG A 125 -10.34 0.10 14.63
CA ARG A 125 -11.50 -0.63 15.17
C ARG A 125 -12.33 -1.29 14.06
N MET A 126 -12.69 -0.54 13.02
CA MET A 126 -13.44 -1.08 11.88
C MET A 126 -12.68 -2.20 11.17
N LYS A 127 -11.38 -2.01 10.93
CA LYS A 127 -10.49 -3.03 10.36
C LYS A 127 -10.41 -4.30 11.21
N ALA A 128 -10.45 -4.19 12.54
CA ALA A 128 -10.42 -5.33 13.44
C ALA A 128 -11.74 -6.13 13.40
N ALA A 129 -12.88 -5.44 13.29
CA ALA A 129 -14.22 -6.05 13.24
C ALA A 129 -14.48 -6.83 11.94
N GLU A 130 -13.82 -6.49 10.83
CA GLU A 130 -13.99 -7.16 9.53
C GLU A 130 -13.28 -8.53 9.42
N LYS A 131 -12.50 -8.96 10.42
CA LYS A 131 -11.80 -10.26 10.35
C LYS A 131 -12.82 -11.41 10.42
N PRO A 132 -12.78 -12.41 9.51
CA PRO A 132 -13.76 -13.50 9.51
C PRO A 132 -13.79 -14.26 10.84
N SER A 133 -14.98 -14.56 11.32
CA SER A 133 -15.22 -15.50 12.44
C SER A 133 -14.80 -16.92 12.02
N GLY A 134 -13.50 -17.22 12.12
CA GLY A 134 -12.92 -18.50 11.69
C GLY A 134 -11.46 -18.40 11.24
N ALA A 135 -11.01 -17.22 10.79
CA ALA A 135 -9.58 -16.92 10.81
C ALA A 135 -9.23 -16.80 12.30
N ALA A 136 -8.41 -17.72 12.84
CA ALA A 136 -8.07 -17.77 14.26
C ALA A 136 -7.94 -16.35 14.80
N ALA A 137 -8.84 -15.97 15.71
CA ALA A 137 -8.86 -14.66 16.33
C ALA A 137 -7.50 -14.46 17.02
N GLY A 138 -6.56 -13.80 16.34
CA GLY A 138 -5.17 -13.63 16.79
C GLY A 138 -4.06 -14.01 15.79
N ALA A 139 -4.33 -14.80 14.74
CA ALA A 139 -3.34 -15.07 13.70
C ALA A 139 -3.30 -13.88 12.72
N ALA A 140 -2.58 -12.82 13.08
CA ALA A 140 -2.23 -11.81 12.10
C ALA A 140 -1.52 -12.49 10.92
N SER A 141 -1.96 -12.17 9.70
CA SER A 141 -1.32 -12.65 8.47
C SER A 141 0.20 -12.47 8.57
N PRO A 142 1.00 -13.42 8.05
CA PRO A 142 2.44 -13.26 8.04
C PRO A 142 2.80 -11.92 7.40
N LEU A 143 3.79 -11.23 7.99
CA LEU A 143 4.30 -9.99 7.39
C LEU A 143 4.90 -10.33 6.02
N PRO A 144 4.65 -9.51 4.98
CA PRO A 144 5.27 -9.73 3.68
C PRO A 144 6.80 -9.75 3.83
N SER A 145 7.43 -10.79 3.29
CA SER A 145 8.89 -10.97 3.39
C SER A 145 9.69 -9.96 2.56
N GLY A 146 9.03 -9.26 1.62
CA GLY A 146 9.65 -8.22 0.79
C GLY A 146 9.63 -6.82 1.41
N LEU A 147 9.17 -6.66 2.65
CA LEU A 147 9.24 -5.36 3.32
C LEU A 147 10.71 -5.01 3.65
N PRO A 148 11.10 -3.73 3.47
CA PRO A 148 12.33 -3.20 4.05
C PRO A 148 12.43 -3.47 5.56
N ALA A 149 13.65 -3.56 6.07
CA ALA A 149 13.90 -4.04 7.42
C ALA A 149 13.25 -3.17 8.51
N LEU A 150 13.25 -1.83 8.37
CA LEU A 150 12.69 -0.94 9.38
C LEU A 150 11.16 -0.99 9.35
N LEU A 151 10.55 -0.96 8.16
CA LEU A 151 9.11 -1.14 8.01
C LEU A 151 8.62 -2.52 8.47
N TYR A 152 9.42 -3.57 8.24
CA TYR A 152 9.13 -4.91 8.76
C TYR A 152 9.17 -4.92 10.30
N ALA A 153 10.19 -4.32 10.90
CA ALA A 153 10.33 -4.20 12.34
C ALA A 153 9.18 -3.40 12.96
N ASP A 154 8.80 -2.26 12.39
CA ASP A 154 7.65 -1.46 12.86
C ASP A 154 6.36 -2.29 12.86
N LYS A 155 6.07 -3.00 11.76
CA LYS A 155 4.86 -3.84 11.68
C LYS A 155 4.90 -5.02 12.66
N ALA A 156 6.08 -5.57 12.92
CA ALA A 156 6.25 -6.61 13.94
C ALA A 156 5.97 -6.07 15.35
N LEU A 157 6.48 -4.89 15.69
CA LEU A 157 6.19 -4.21 16.95
C LEU A 157 4.69 -3.88 17.10
N ALA A 158 4.06 -3.32 16.04
CA ALA A 158 2.63 -3.05 15.99
C ALA A 158 1.78 -4.31 16.24
N ARG A 159 2.24 -5.47 15.76
CA ARG A 159 1.57 -6.76 16.00
C ARG A 159 1.69 -7.18 17.46
N ARG A 160 2.86 -7.01 18.09
CA ARG A 160 3.07 -7.33 19.52
C ARG A 160 2.22 -6.44 20.41
N GLU A 161 2.23 -5.14 20.15
CA GLU A 161 1.44 -4.14 20.87
C GLU A 161 -0.05 -4.49 20.86
N ARG A 162 -0.63 -4.77 19.67
CA ARG A 162 -2.04 -5.22 19.55
C ARG A 162 -2.35 -6.53 20.25
N ALA A 163 -1.34 -7.39 20.44
CA ALA A 163 -1.49 -8.64 21.17
C ALA A 163 -1.25 -8.48 22.69
N GLY A 164 -0.99 -7.26 23.18
CA GLY A 164 -0.62 -7.00 24.57
C GLY A 164 0.73 -7.61 24.95
N LEU A 165 1.58 -7.92 23.98
CA LEU A 165 2.89 -8.52 24.21
C LEU A 165 3.93 -7.40 24.39
N PRO A 166 4.84 -7.52 25.36
CA PRO A 166 5.86 -6.50 25.58
C PRO A 166 6.78 -6.39 24.36
N VAL A 167 7.26 -5.16 24.11
CA VAL A 167 8.44 -4.94 23.28
C VAL A 167 9.60 -5.66 23.98
N PRO A 168 10.35 -6.53 23.29
CA PRO A 168 11.48 -7.21 23.91
C PRO A 168 12.45 -6.18 24.49
N ASP A 169 12.94 -6.41 25.70
CA ASP A 169 14.11 -5.68 26.19
C ASP A 169 15.29 -6.11 25.32
N THR A 170 15.65 -5.23 24.39
CA THR A 170 16.59 -5.51 23.32
C THR A 170 18.00 -5.45 23.90
N GLY A 171 18.76 -6.55 23.79
CA GLY A 171 20.15 -6.62 24.26
C GLY A 171 21.09 -5.60 23.59
N THR A 172 22.38 -5.69 23.87
CA THR A 172 23.37 -4.69 23.39
C THR A 172 23.85 -4.93 21.95
N GLY A 173 23.31 -5.93 21.24
CA GLY A 173 23.68 -6.24 19.86
C GLY A 173 23.18 -5.18 18.88
N LEU A 174 23.76 -5.15 17.67
CA LEU A 174 23.43 -4.12 16.67
C LEU A 174 21.97 -4.23 16.20
N GLY A 175 21.48 -5.44 15.94
CA GLY A 175 20.10 -5.66 15.51
C GLY A 175 19.09 -5.27 16.58
N GLU A 176 19.40 -5.58 17.84
CA GLU A 176 18.63 -5.19 19.02
C GLU A 176 18.56 -3.67 19.17
N ARG A 177 19.69 -2.97 19.00
CA ARG A 177 19.74 -1.50 19.03
C ARG A 177 18.96 -0.86 17.88
N LEU A 178 19.01 -1.44 16.67
CA LEU A 178 18.21 -0.98 15.53
C LEU A 178 16.71 -1.17 15.81
N LEU A 179 16.31 -2.31 16.39
CA LEU A 179 14.92 -2.54 16.80
C LEU A 179 14.47 -1.55 17.88
N ALA A 180 15.34 -1.18 18.82
CA ALA A 180 15.05 -0.17 19.83
C ALA A 180 14.79 1.21 19.21
N LEU A 181 15.58 1.62 18.20
CA LEU A 181 15.35 2.87 17.46
C LEU A 181 14.03 2.85 16.68
N VAL A 182 13.66 1.73 16.09
CA VAL A 182 12.33 1.55 15.45
C VAL A 182 11.21 1.69 16.49
N ALA A 183 11.37 1.13 17.69
CA ALA A 183 10.40 1.27 18.77
C ALA A 183 10.28 2.71 19.28
N GLU A 184 11.40 3.43 19.36
CA GLU A 184 11.45 4.85 19.71
C GLU A 184 10.72 5.71 18.65
N ALA A 185 11.03 5.51 17.36
CA ALA A 185 10.36 6.20 16.26
C ALA A 185 8.84 5.97 16.31
N ARG A 186 8.41 4.72 16.51
CA ARG A 186 7.00 4.36 16.66
C ARG A 186 6.33 5.07 17.83
N ALA A 187 6.99 5.14 18.99
CA ALA A 187 6.47 5.85 20.17
C ALA A 187 6.35 7.37 19.92
N ALA A 188 7.21 7.92 19.06
CA ALA A 188 7.17 9.31 18.62
C ALA A 188 6.21 9.57 17.45
N GLY A 189 5.55 8.55 16.89
CA GLY A 189 4.69 8.68 15.71
C GLY A 189 5.45 8.95 14.41
N VAL A 190 6.74 8.61 14.35
CA VAL A 190 7.62 8.77 13.19
C VAL A 190 7.71 7.46 12.42
N ASP A 191 7.64 7.52 11.08
CA ASP A 191 7.96 6.36 10.24
C ASP A 191 9.48 6.13 10.23
N PRO A 192 9.98 5.02 10.81
CA PRO A 192 11.42 4.77 10.90
C PRO A 192 12.08 4.53 9.53
N GLU A 193 11.34 4.00 8.55
CA GLU A 193 11.88 3.75 7.21
C GLU A 193 12.14 5.09 6.50
N GLU A 194 11.16 5.99 6.51
CA GLU A 194 11.29 7.30 5.87
C GLU A 194 12.33 8.17 6.58
N ALA A 195 12.32 8.20 7.91
CA ALA A 195 13.28 8.96 8.69
C ALA A 195 14.75 8.58 8.39
N LEU A 196 15.02 7.30 8.12
CA LEU A 196 16.37 6.89 7.71
C LEU A 196 16.66 7.28 6.25
N ARG A 197 15.68 7.14 5.35
CA ARG A 197 15.85 7.51 3.93
C ARG A 197 16.21 8.97 3.77
N ASP A 198 15.53 9.87 4.47
CA ASP A 198 15.82 11.30 4.47
C ASP A 198 17.26 11.60 4.86
N VAL A 199 17.74 10.99 5.95
CA VAL A 199 19.12 11.17 6.42
C VAL A 199 20.13 10.62 5.41
N VAL A 200 19.89 9.43 4.86
CA VAL A 200 20.78 8.80 3.89
C VAL A 200 20.86 9.62 2.59
N ARG A 201 19.74 10.13 2.09
CA ARG A 201 19.73 11.03 0.91
C ARG A 201 20.56 12.28 1.15
N GLY A 202 20.47 12.85 2.36
CA GLY A 202 21.30 13.99 2.75
C GLY A 202 22.81 13.71 2.69
N LEU A 203 23.24 12.44 2.81
CA LEU A 203 24.65 12.06 2.65
C LEU A 203 25.08 12.02 1.19
N GLU A 204 24.19 11.63 0.28
CA GLU A 204 24.47 11.55 -1.17
C GLU A 204 24.42 12.93 -1.85
N ALA A 205 23.73 13.89 -1.25
CA ALA A 205 23.58 15.25 -1.77
C ALA A 205 24.77 16.20 -1.43
N GLY A 206 25.77 15.73 -0.67
CA GLY A 206 26.94 16.50 -0.23
C GLY A 206 28.26 16.00 -0.79
#